data_AF-A0AAV1MVM1-F1
#
_entry.id   AF-A0AAV1MVM1-F1
#
_cell.length_a   1.000
_cell.length_b   1.000
_cell.length_c   1.000
_cell.angle_alpha   90.00
_cell.angle_beta   90.00
_cell.angle_gamma   90.00
#
_symmetry.space_group_name_H-M   'P 1'
#
loop_
_entity.id
_entity.type
_entity.pdbx_description
1 polymer ?
#
loop_
_entity_poly.entity_id
_entity_poly.type
_entity_poly.pdbx_seq_one_letter_code
_entity_poly.pdbx_strand_id
1 'polypeptide(L)'
;MDAPLRKCMSCGPGDRGRCFGPGICCGEGLGCLLGSPETAHCVEENYLLTPCQAGGRPCGSEGGRCAASGLCCDAESCTTDQTCLIEEEGDDQASQFDGSDPGDIILRFLHLAGHSSPHRIHQ
;
A
#
# COMPACT_ATOMS: atom_id res chain seq x y z
N MET A 1 -9.18 -26.72 -14.49
CA MET A 1 -9.45 -25.57 -13.61
C MET A 1 -8.23 -25.43 -12.71
N ASP A 2 -7.56 -24.28 -12.75
CA ASP A 2 -6.46 -23.99 -11.81
C ASP A 2 -7.09 -23.65 -10.46
N ALA A 3 -6.83 -24.48 -9.45
CA ALA A 3 -7.35 -24.23 -8.10
C ALA A 3 -6.60 -23.02 -7.51
N PRO A 4 -7.27 -22.10 -6.78
CA PRO A 4 -6.59 -20.97 -6.18
C PRO A 4 -5.44 -21.43 -5.28
N LEU A 5 -4.23 -20.93 -5.54
CA LEU A 5 -3.05 -21.21 -4.73
C LEU A 5 -3.28 -20.76 -3.28
N ARG A 6 -2.76 -21.54 -2.30
CA ARG A 6 -2.80 -21.11 -0.91
C ARG A 6 -1.95 -19.85 -0.75
N LYS A 7 -2.28 -19.02 0.24
CA LYS A 7 -1.39 -17.94 0.65
C LYS A 7 -0.17 -18.54 1.34
N CYS A 8 1.00 -17.95 1.13
CA CYS A 8 2.19 -18.35 1.87
C CYS A 8 2.02 -18.09 3.39
N MET A 9 2.94 -18.56 4.21
CA MET A 9 2.93 -18.37 5.67
C MET A 9 3.10 -16.91 6.07
N SER A 10 2.43 -16.50 7.16
CA SER A 10 2.69 -15.21 7.78
C SER A 10 4.09 -15.15 8.39
N CYS A 11 4.60 -13.94 8.53
CA CYS A 11 5.91 -13.67 9.13
C CYS A 11 5.98 -12.23 9.65
N GLY A 12 7.07 -11.92 10.34
CA GLY A 12 7.35 -10.58 10.86
C GLY A 12 6.50 -10.21 12.08
N PRO A 13 6.70 -8.99 12.63
CA PRO A 13 6.02 -8.54 13.84
C PRO A 13 4.50 -8.57 13.72
N GLY A 14 3.85 -9.35 14.58
CA GLY A 14 2.40 -9.47 14.63
C GLY A 14 1.78 -10.15 13.40
N ASP A 15 2.52 -11.02 12.71
CA ASP A 15 2.05 -11.77 11.53
C ASP A 15 1.56 -10.86 10.38
N ARG A 16 2.07 -9.63 10.32
CA ARG A 16 1.66 -8.62 9.35
C ARG A 16 2.33 -8.78 7.99
N GLY A 17 3.36 -9.60 7.90
CA GLY A 17 4.07 -9.91 6.67
C GLY A 17 3.69 -11.26 6.08
N ARG A 18 4.23 -11.52 4.90
CA ARG A 18 4.11 -12.77 4.17
C ARG A 18 5.47 -13.20 3.64
N CYS A 19 5.70 -14.50 3.64
CA CYS A 19 6.92 -15.07 3.08
C CYS A 19 6.90 -14.98 1.55
N PHE A 20 7.91 -14.31 0.99
CA PHE A 20 8.16 -14.27 -0.46
C PHE A 20 9.24 -15.30 -0.85
N GLY A 21 10.15 -15.63 0.08
CA GLY A 21 11.19 -16.64 -0.07
C GLY A 21 11.77 -17.05 1.31
N PRO A 22 12.69 -18.04 1.37
CA PRO A 22 13.18 -18.62 2.63
C PRO A 22 13.93 -17.65 3.55
N GLY A 23 14.23 -16.44 3.10
CA GLY A 23 14.79 -15.37 3.92
C GLY A 23 14.12 -14.02 3.71
N ILE A 24 12.92 -13.97 3.11
CA ILE A 24 12.25 -12.74 2.70
C ILE A 24 10.84 -12.68 3.28
N CYS A 25 10.60 -11.70 4.14
CA CYS A 25 9.29 -11.41 4.71
C CYS A 25 8.89 -9.98 4.36
N CYS A 26 7.75 -9.79 3.70
CA CYS A 26 7.28 -8.46 3.33
C CYS A 26 5.81 -8.25 3.67
N GLY A 27 5.43 -7.01 3.95
CA GLY A 27 4.04 -6.64 4.16
C GLY A 27 3.81 -5.14 4.11
N GLU A 28 2.56 -4.75 3.84
CA GLU A 28 2.19 -3.35 3.80
C GLU A 28 2.36 -2.66 5.16
N GLY A 29 3.05 -1.52 5.15
CA GLY A 29 3.45 -0.79 6.34
C GLY A 29 4.54 -1.47 7.20
N LEU A 30 4.93 -2.71 6.90
CA LEU A 30 6.13 -3.37 7.45
C LEU A 30 7.36 -3.09 6.60
N GLY A 31 7.18 -2.95 5.28
CA GLY A 31 8.28 -3.01 4.31
C GLY A 31 8.72 -4.45 4.09
N CYS A 32 10.01 -4.66 3.82
CA CYS A 32 10.60 -5.98 3.64
C CYS A 32 11.76 -6.21 4.61
N LEU A 33 11.74 -7.36 5.26
CA LEU A 33 12.82 -7.90 6.07
C LEU A 33 13.54 -8.96 5.26
N LEU A 34 14.87 -8.84 5.14
CA LEU A 34 15.71 -9.77 4.39
C LEU A 34 16.80 -10.35 5.30
N GLY A 35 16.90 -11.68 5.35
CA GLY A 35 17.94 -12.40 6.08
C GLY A 35 17.97 -12.15 7.60
N SER A 36 16.86 -11.67 8.17
CA SER A 36 16.75 -11.40 9.61
C SER A 36 16.13 -12.60 10.36
N PRO A 37 16.27 -12.69 11.69
CA PRO A 37 15.66 -13.78 12.47
C PRO A 37 14.14 -13.89 12.28
N GLU A 38 13.47 -12.76 11.99
CA GLU A 38 12.03 -12.70 11.72
C GLU A 38 11.63 -13.36 10.39
N THR A 39 12.59 -13.62 9.50
CA THR A 39 12.36 -14.33 8.23
C THR A 39 12.64 -15.84 8.32
N ALA A 40 13.19 -16.32 9.45
CA ALA A 40 13.57 -17.73 9.61
C ALA A 40 12.39 -18.69 9.44
N HIS A 41 11.18 -18.27 9.84
CA HIS A 41 9.94 -19.04 9.66
C HIS A 41 9.61 -19.27 8.17
N CYS A 42 10.08 -18.42 7.27
CA CYS A 42 9.83 -18.57 5.84
C CYS A 42 10.58 -19.76 5.20
N VAL A 43 11.61 -20.30 5.84
CA VAL A 43 12.24 -21.56 5.40
C VAL A 43 11.26 -22.73 5.45
N GLU A 44 10.25 -22.67 6.33
CA GLU A 44 9.27 -23.73 6.48
C GLU A 44 8.44 -23.97 5.21
N GLU A 45 8.27 -22.94 4.39
CA GLU A 45 7.61 -23.04 3.08
C GLU A 45 8.28 -24.06 2.16
N ASN A 46 9.60 -24.24 2.25
CA ASN A 46 10.33 -25.21 1.42
C ASN A 46 9.96 -26.67 1.71
N TYR A 47 9.37 -26.95 2.88
CA TYR A 47 8.94 -28.29 3.26
C TYR A 47 7.47 -28.57 2.93
N LEU A 48 6.72 -27.56 2.48
CA LEU A 48 5.32 -27.72 2.10
C LEU A 48 5.20 -28.12 0.62
N LEU A 49 4.64 -29.31 0.38
CA LEU A 49 4.48 -29.86 -0.98
C LEU A 49 3.43 -29.13 -1.84
N THR A 50 2.57 -28.33 -1.20
CA THR A 50 1.56 -27.51 -1.89
C THR A 50 2.13 -26.13 -2.22
N PRO A 51 2.11 -25.66 -3.47
CA PRO A 51 2.63 -24.33 -3.82
C PRO A 51 1.80 -23.21 -3.19
N CYS A 52 2.44 -22.08 -2.90
CA CYS A 52 1.79 -20.90 -2.34
C CYS A 52 2.09 -19.63 -3.14
N GLN A 53 1.36 -18.57 -2.82
CA GLN A 53 1.60 -17.23 -3.34
C GLN A 53 1.51 -16.19 -2.22
N ALA A 54 2.50 -15.32 -2.12
CA ALA A 54 2.56 -14.31 -1.06
C ALA A 54 1.46 -13.23 -1.18
N GLY A 55 0.97 -13.00 -2.40
CA GLY A 55 -0.02 -11.96 -2.71
C GLY A 55 0.60 -10.83 -3.53
N GLY A 56 -0.01 -9.65 -3.53
CA GLY A 56 0.45 -8.52 -4.33
C GLY A 56 0.11 -8.65 -5.82
N ARG A 57 0.28 -7.58 -6.58
CA ARG A 57 0.13 -7.56 -8.05
C ARG A 57 1.43 -8.08 -8.69
N PRO A 58 1.40 -8.74 -9.85
CA PRO A 58 2.63 -9.06 -10.59
C PRO A 58 3.44 -7.80 -10.91
N CYS A 59 4.76 -7.89 -10.84
CA CYS A 59 5.70 -6.83 -11.20
C CYS A 59 7.01 -7.44 -11.72
N GLY A 60 7.86 -6.63 -12.36
CA GLY A 60 9.09 -7.11 -12.99
C GLY A 60 8.88 -8.18 -14.07
N SER A 61 9.95 -8.89 -14.42
CA SER A 61 9.96 -9.93 -15.46
C SER A 61 10.04 -11.37 -14.94
N GLU A 62 10.47 -11.57 -13.69
CA GLU A 62 10.82 -12.89 -13.14
C GLU A 62 9.75 -13.49 -12.21
N GLY A 63 8.48 -13.19 -12.48
CA GLY A 63 7.38 -13.66 -11.62
C GLY A 63 7.30 -12.95 -10.27
N GLY A 64 7.99 -11.81 -10.15
CA GLY A 64 7.96 -10.94 -8.98
C GLY A 64 6.55 -10.42 -8.67
N ARG A 65 6.35 -10.03 -7.41
CA ARG A 65 5.09 -9.47 -6.92
C ARG A 65 5.34 -8.31 -5.98
N CYS A 66 4.44 -7.32 -6.04
CA CYS A 66 4.53 -6.15 -5.17
C CYS A 66 4.37 -6.58 -3.71
N ALA A 67 5.42 -6.39 -2.93
CA ALA A 67 5.55 -6.93 -1.60
C ALA A 67 5.34 -5.87 -0.51
N ALA A 68 5.63 -4.61 -0.86
CA ALA A 68 5.33 -3.39 -0.12
C ALA A 68 5.32 -2.21 -1.12
N SER A 69 4.86 -1.04 -0.68
CA SER A 69 4.86 0.17 -1.52
C SER A 69 6.24 0.44 -2.15
N GLY A 70 6.29 0.41 -3.48
CA GLY A 70 7.49 0.65 -4.29
C GLY A 70 8.48 -0.52 -4.36
N LEU A 71 8.16 -1.71 -3.84
CA LEU A 71 9.04 -2.88 -3.82
C LEU A 71 8.42 -4.09 -4.53
N CYS A 72 9.12 -4.59 -5.54
CA CYS A 72 8.84 -5.83 -6.24
C CYS A 72 9.76 -6.94 -5.72
N CYS A 73 9.20 -8.06 -5.27
CA CYS A 73 9.99 -9.19 -4.76
C CYS A 73 9.62 -10.51 -5.43
N ASP A 74 10.63 -11.34 -5.64
CA ASP A 74 10.50 -12.76 -5.97
C ASP A 74 11.01 -13.62 -4.79
N ALA A 75 11.29 -14.90 -5.04
CA ALA A 75 11.74 -15.82 -4.00
C ALA A 75 13.20 -15.61 -3.54
N GLU A 76 13.98 -14.86 -4.31
CA GLU A 76 15.42 -14.69 -4.11
C GLU A 76 15.78 -13.24 -3.74
N SER A 77 15.05 -12.26 -4.25
CA SER A 77 15.40 -10.84 -4.09
C SER A 77 14.20 -9.88 -4.10
N CYS A 78 14.49 -8.63 -3.74
CA CYS A 78 13.58 -7.51 -3.85
C CYS A 78 14.27 -6.36 -4.57
N THR A 79 13.54 -5.68 -5.45
CA THR A 79 14.00 -4.50 -6.18
C THR A 79 12.95 -3.39 -6.08
N THR A 80 13.39 -2.14 -6.21
CA THR A 80 12.46 -1.01 -6.26
C THR A 80 11.72 -1.00 -7.60
N ASP A 81 10.40 -0.91 -7.56
CA ASP A 81 9.54 -0.87 -8.75
C ASP A 81 8.42 0.16 -8.54
N GLN A 82 8.39 1.19 -9.39
CA GLN A 82 7.40 2.25 -9.31
C GLN A 82 5.98 1.74 -9.57
N THR A 83 5.84 0.65 -10.33
CA THR A 83 4.54 0.02 -10.55
C THR A 83 3.94 -0.54 -9.26
N CYS A 84 4.76 -0.78 -8.23
CA CYS A 84 4.35 -1.23 -6.90
C CYS A 84 4.06 -0.09 -5.92
N LEU A 85 4.19 1.17 -6.33
CA LEU A 85 3.73 2.28 -5.48
C LEU A 85 2.21 2.16 -5.29
N ILE A 86 1.78 2.30 -4.06
CA ILE A 86 0.36 2.49 -3.75
C ILE A 86 0.12 3.96 -4.04
N GLU A 87 -0.48 4.24 -5.19
CA GLU A 87 -1.13 5.53 -5.38
C GLU A 87 -2.25 5.55 -4.34
N GLU A 88 -2.17 6.44 -3.36
CA GLU A 88 -3.37 6.76 -2.58
C GLU A 88 -4.36 7.28 -3.60
N GLU A 89 -5.27 6.42 -4.03
CA GLU A 89 -6.40 6.79 -4.86
C GLU A 89 -7.08 7.93 -4.11
N GLY A 90 -6.85 9.15 -4.59
CA GLY A 90 -7.57 10.32 -4.15
C GLY A 90 -9.03 9.94 -4.25
N ASP A 91 -9.74 10.03 -3.13
CA ASP A 91 -11.17 9.89 -3.08
C ASP A 91 -11.80 11.00 -3.93
N ASP A 92 -11.82 10.81 -5.25
CA ASP A 92 -12.64 11.53 -6.21
C ASP A 92 -14.09 11.06 -6.04
N GLN A 93 -14.62 11.18 -4.82
CA GLN A 93 -16.04 11.41 -4.58
C GLN A 93 -16.37 12.87 -4.92
N ALA A 94 -16.04 13.29 -6.14
CA ALA A 94 -16.72 14.40 -6.78
C ALA A 94 -17.95 13.81 -7.47
N SER A 95 -19.01 13.61 -6.69
CA SER A 95 -20.38 13.50 -7.19
C SER A 95 -20.66 14.72 -8.08
N GLN A 96 -20.48 14.55 -9.39
CA GLN A 96 -20.88 15.52 -10.40
C GLN A 96 -22.16 15.03 -11.07
N PHE A 97 -23.05 16.00 -11.29
CA PHE A 97 -24.42 15.96 -11.83
C PHE A 97 -25.51 15.62 -10.78
N ASP A 98 -26.52 16.46 -10.53
CA ASP A 98 -27.12 17.53 -11.34
C ASP A 98 -27.98 18.45 -10.44
N GLY A 99 -28.04 19.75 -10.75
CA GLY A 99 -28.95 20.68 -10.07
C GLY A 99 -28.42 22.10 -9.97
N SER A 100 -28.66 22.89 -11.02
CA SER A 100 -28.39 24.34 -11.04
C SER A 100 -29.25 25.08 -10.00
N ASP A 101 -28.62 25.78 -9.05
CA ASP A 101 -29.25 26.90 -8.34
C ASP A 101 -28.25 28.07 -8.19
N PRO A 102 -28.58 29.27 -8.69
CA PRO A 102 -27.69 30.44 -8.64
C PRO A 102 -27.54 31.06 -7.23
N GLY A 103 -28.23 30.54 -6.20
CA GLY A 103 -28.18 31.05 -4.83
C GLY A 103 -26.94 30.63 -4.03
N ASP A 104 -26.32 29.48 -4.34
CA ASP A 104 -25.26 28.90 -3.49
C ASP A 104 -23.89 29.59 -3.63
N ILE A 105 -23.64 30.28 -4.75
CA ILE A 105 -22.38 31.02 -4.95
C ILE A 105 -22.34 32.28 -4.08
N ILE A 106 -23.50 32.89 -3.82
CA ILE A 106 -23.61 34.14 -3.05
C ILE A 106 -23.26 33.89 -1.57
N LEU A 107 -23.59 32.72 -1.03
CA LEU A 107 -23.33 32.39 0.37
C LEU A 107 -21.84 32.14 0.67
N ARG A 108 -21.06 31.69 -0.33
CA ARG A 108 -19.60 31.53 -0.21
C ARG A 108 -18.85 32.86 -0.16
N PHE A 109 -19.35 33.91 -0.81
CA PHE A 109 -18.72 35.24 -0.76
C PHE A 109 -18.98 36.00 0.54
N LEU A 110 -20.10 35.74 1.23
CA LEU A 110 -20.41 36.39 2.51
C LEU A 110 -19.49 35.93 3.65
N HIS A 111 -18.91 34.73 3.58
CA HIS A 111 -17.98 34.21 4.60
C HIS A 111 -16.57 34.80 4.51
N LEU A 112 -16.21 35.48 3.42
CA LEU A 112 -14.88 36.12 3.26
C LEU A 112 -14.85 37.56 3.78
N ALA A 113 -16.00 38.19 4.04
CA ALA A 113 -16.08 39.56 4.53
C ALA A 113 -16.18 39.68 6.07
N GLY A 114 -16.30 38.55 6.79
CA GLY A 114 -16.57 38.51 8.24
C GLY A 114 -15.35 38.56 9.17
N HIS A 115 -14.12 38.54 8.65
CA HIS A 115 -12.90 38.55 9.47
C HIS A 115 -12.13 39.88 9.39
N SER A 116 -12.83 41.01 9.57
CA SER A 116 -12.19 42.31 9.82
C SER A 116 -12.44 42.78 11.26
N SER A 117 -11.42 42.63 12.13
CA SER A 117 -11.17 43.50 13.29
C SER A 117 -9.85 43.16 14.01
N PRO A 118 -9.28 44.06 14.86
CA PRO A 118 -8.13 44.87 14.48
C PRO A 118 -6.95 44.77 15.48
N HIS A 119 -5.87 45.53 15.22
CA HIS A 119 -4.76 45.85 16.13
C HIS A 119 -3.77 44.70 16.44
N ARG A 120 -2.44 44.88 16.50
CA ARG A 120 -1.64 46.05 16.91
C ARG A 120 -0.19 45.89 16.42
N ILE A 121 0.35 46.94 15.83
CA ILE A 121 1.78 47.16 15.56
C ILE A 121 2.52 47.19 16.89
N HIS A 122 3.66 46.51 17.02
CA HIS A 122 4.77 46.97 17.87
C HIS A 122 6.11 46.43 17.35
N GLN A 123 7.10 47.29 17.53
CA GLN A 123 8.49 47.23 17.11
C GLN A 123 9.24 46.00 17.62
#